data_AF-A0A7M1R0S6-F1
#
_entry.id   AF-A0A7M1R0S6-F1
#
_cell.length_a   1.000
_cell.length_b   1.000
_cell.length_c   1.000
_cell.angle_alpha   90.00
_cell.angle_beta   90.00
_cell.angle_gamma   90.00
#
_symmetry.space_group_name_H-M   'P 1'
#
loop_
_entity.id
_entity.type
_entity.pdbx_description
1 polymer ?
#
loop_
_entity_poly.entity_id
_entity_poly.type
_entity_poly.pdbx_seq_one_letter_code
_entity_poly.pdbx_strand_id
1 'polypeptide(L)'
;MVTFQLAISHAQADAFLTSGYDLFSGFAVDAAAAASVTEVADLMDLLCLRFPGSPYAEDEPIDILHVPSDPFTLDRKAVGPLHPEAFRGGVVEYFPFDGSGVARGGGVETDLLLVDPARVTTGSRLWRFYPGNPTPELRGIYHGIAYGWENVAEGTFTATVPSPFLGPVIRREWGGVPCDVEVEGGQPVAVTMVSPSNPSQESGFEELESGMWAKRIEVGPDAEIFTDFVTGELSGIPVRVVRSVRDGDSLLFQVASMFTDALFLERARFQRWSTGIYTALVDPAHLTMQQRQEAKPVTWDVADRPAVATRGMQPTNFSDPNELLRETFGLMAQTAPPSWEDITLRLQIVGESVIYEGYAQLEGDQNASLRVIPTAICHHMRRLKQDRVLAGEDPFLVAVININNKGEGKLNVNAVQEPVWADLVPAEEWRNELAAFPRSADNMPDWLLDRAARDHLESTSREGSPFPADLTAGIHWIHELIGEDDVEAAATHE
;
A
#
# COMPACT_ATOMS: atom_id res chain seq x y z
N MET A 1 7.78 -22.19 -7.72
CA MET A 1 7.76 -21.25 -6.59
C MET A 1 8.04 -19.86 -7.11
N VAL A 2 7.13 -18.91 -6.85
CA VAL A 2 7.29 -17.51 -7.22
C VAL A 2 8.46 -16.90 -6.47
N THR A 3 9.24 -16.05 -7.14
CA THR A 3 10.28 -15.22 -6.53
C THR A 3 9.86 -13.78 -6.73
N PHE A 4 9.66 -13.04 -5.64
CA PHE A 4 9.36 -11.61 -5.72
C PHE A 4 10.62 -10.85 -6.10
N GLN A 5 10.50 -9.93 -7.05
CA GLN A 5 11.51 -8.94 -7.40
C GLN A 5 11.03 -7.56 -6.98
N LEU A 6 11.77 -6.89 -6.10
CA LEU A 6 11.46 -5.54 -5.62
C LEU A 6 12.72 -4.69 -5.45
N ALA A 7 12.55 -3.37 -5.50
CA ALA A 7 13.65 -2.42 -5.33
C ALA A 7 13.93 -2.15 -3.85
N ILE A 8 15.22 -2.03 -3.54
CA ILE A 8 15.74 -1.75 -2.21
C ILE A 8 16.61 -0.50 -2.28
N SER A 9 16.38 0.45 -1.37
CA SER A 9 17.21 1.65 -1.31
C SER A 9 18.65 1.30 -0.93
N HIS A 10 19.61 2.12 -1.37
CA HIS A 10 21.03 1.92 -1.04
C HIS A 10 21.27 1.74 0.46
N ALA A 11 20.63 2.57 1.30
CA ALA A 11 20.75 2.48 2.75
C ALA A 11 20.21 1.16 3.33
N GLN A 12 19.15 0.59 2.73
CA GLN A 12 18.61 -0.69 3.16
C GLN A 12 19.45 -1.86 2.65
N ALA A 13 20.00 -1.79 1.44
CA ALA A 13 20.97 -2.75 0.93
C ALA A 13 22.22 -2.81 1.81
N ASP A 14 22.75 -1.65 2.22
CA ASP A 14 23.84 -1.58 3.18
C ASP A 14 23.44 -2.15 4.54
N ALA A 15 22.23 -1.87 5.04
CA ALA A 15 21.74 -2.41 6.30
C ALA A 15 21.63 -3.95 6.28
N PHE A 16 21.23 -4.55 5.15
CA PHE A 16 21.25 -6.01 4.95
C PHE A 16 22.65 -6.57 5.16
N LEU A 17 23.64 -6.04 4.45
CA LEU A 17 25.00 -6.59 4.45
C LEU A 17 25.79 -6.27 5.73
N THR A 18 25.57 -5.11 6.34
CA THR A 18 26.38 -4.60 7.46
C THR A 18 25.76 -4.83 8.84
N SER A 19 24.43 -4.94 8.93
CA SER A 19 23.73 -5.12 10.22
C SER A 19 22.86 -6.38 10.27
N GLY A 20 22.81 -7.14 9.17
CA GLY A 20 22.02 -8.34 9.06
C GLY A 20 20.51 -8.07 9.01
N TYR A 21 20.09 -6.84 8.68
CA TYR A 21 18.67 -6.47 8.63
C TYR A 21 17.91 -7.46 7.74
N ASP A 22 16.74 -7.92 8.20
CA ASP A 22 16.11 -9.13 7.65
C ASP A 22 14.62 -8.92 7.32
N LEU A 23 14.20 -7.66 7.13
CA LEU A 23 12.82 -7.32 6.81
C LEU A 23 12.72 -6.64 5.44
N PHE A 24 11.66 -6.97 4.71
CA PHE A 24 11.36 -6.40 3.40
C PHE A 24 9.85 -6.18 3.23
N SER A 25 9.49 -5.31 2.28
CA SER A 25 8.10 -5.01 1.91
C SER A 25 8.06 -4.10 0.68
N GLY A 26 6.89 -3.92 0.08
CA GLY A 26 6.63 -2.91 -0.94
C GLY A 26 6.18 -3.49 -2.28
N PHE A 27 6.27 -2.67 -3.32
CA PHE A 27 5.93 -3.10 -4.68
C PHE A 27 6.89 -4.15 -5.21
N ALA A 28 6.32 -5.21 -5.80
CA ALA A 28 7.05 -6.32 -6.36
C ALA A 28 6.42 -6.82 -7.66
N VAL A 29 7.21 -7.56 -8.42
CA VAL A 29 6.76 -8.34 -9.58
C VAL A 29 7.30 -9.76 -9.47
N ASP A 30 6.82 -10.69 -10.30
CA ASP A 30 7.48 -12.00 -10.45
C ASP A 30 8.84 -11.80 -11.14
N ALA A 31 9.92 -12.20 -10.46
CA ALA A 31 11.28 -12.12 -10.99
C ALA A 31 11.43 -12.85 -12.34
N ALA A 32 10.68 -13.94 -12.55
CA ALA A 32 10.72 -14.67 -13.82
C ALA A 32 10.12 -13.84 -14.97
N ALA A 33 9.04 -13.09 -14.70
CA ALA A 33 8.41 -12.21 -15.69
C ALA A 33 9.28 -11.00 -16.04
N ALA A 34 10.04 -10.49 -15.06
CA ALA A 34 10.91 -9.33 -15.22
C ALA A 34 12.36 -9.67 -15.61
N ALA A 35 12.68 -10.94 -15.89
CA ALA A 35 14.06 -11.42 -16.07
C ALA A 35 14.82 -10.75 -17.22
N SER A 36 14.12 -10.22 -18.24
CA SER A 36 14.73 -9.51 -19.36
C SER A 36 14.97 -8.02 -19.10
N VAL A 37 14.46 -7.48 -18.00
CA VAL A 37 14.54 -6.04 -17.68
C VAL A 37 15.81 -5.80 -16.86
N THR A 38 16.83 -5.24 -17.51
CA THR A 38 18.15 -4.99 -16.88
C THR A 38 18.52 -3.51 -16.81
N GLU A 39 17.86 -2.65 -17.61
CA GLU A 39 18.13 -1.22 -17.58
C GLU A 39 17.47 -0.55 -16.38
N VAL A 40 18.20 0.35 -15.73
CA VAL A 40 17.75 1.00 -14.48
C VAL A 40 16.48 1.82 -14.69
N ALA A 41 16.40 2.59 -15.78
CA ALA A 41 15.21 3.38 -16.09
C ALA A 41 13.96 2.51 -16.26
N ASP A 42 14.11 1.35 -16.91
CA ASP A 42 13.01 0.39 -17.11
C ASP A 42 12.60 -0.28 -15.79
N LEU A 43 13.55 -0.64 -14.92
CA LEU A 43 13.26 -1.15 -13.58
C LEU A 43 12.53 -0.11 -12.72
N MET A 44 12.89 1.17 -12.85
CA MET A 44 12.20 2.27 -12.16
C MET A 44 10.76 2.45 -12.65
N ASP A 45 10.47 2.23 -13.94
CA ASP A 45 9.09 2.26 -14.45
C ASP A 45 8.31 1.05 -13.92
N LEU A 46 8.90 -0.14 -14.07
CA LEU A 46 8.31 -1.42 -13.70
C LEU A 46 7.90 -1.47 -12.22
N LEU A 47 8.72 -0.90 -11.33
CA LEU A 47 8.50 -0.92 -9.88
C LEU A 47 7.93 0.41 -9.32
N CYS A 48 7.50 1.30 -10.21
CA CYS A 48 6.90 2.60 -9.90
C CYS A 48 7.75 3.48 -8.96
N LEU A 49 9.03 3.67 -9.29
CA LEU A 49 10.01 4.32 -8.40
C LEU A 49 10.18 5.83 -8.62
N ARG A 50 9.45 6.44 -9.57
CA ARG A 50 9.56 7.89 -9.90
C ARG A 50 8.61 8.78 -9.07
N PHE A 51 8.50 8.52 -7.77
CA PHE A 51 7.67 9.31 -6.86
C PHE A 51 8.45 10.50 -6.23
N PRO A 52 7.76 11.53 -5.70
CA PRO A 52 8.40 12.66 -5.04
C PRO A 52 9.32 12.25 -3.89
N GLY A 53 10.58 12.71 -3.91
CA GLY A 53 11.57 12.36 -2.90
C GLY A 53 12.10 10.92 -3.02
N SER A 54 11.93 10.28 -4.19
CA SER A 54 12.49 8.97 -4.47
C SER A 54 14.00 8.90 -4.20
N PRO A 55 14.49 7.84 -3.54
CA PRO A 55 15.93 7.62 -3.34
C PRO A 55 16.60 6.97 -4.57
N TYR A 56 15.89 6.83 -5.69
CA TYR A 56 16.36 6.17 -6.91
C TYR A 56 16.51 7.19 -8.04
N ALA A 57 17.55 7.02 -8.86
CA ALA A 57 17.82 7.84 -10.03
C ALA A 57 18.22 6.97 -11.23
N GLU A 58 17.88 7.41 -12.44
CA GLU A 58 18.09 6.64 -13.68
C GLU A 58 19.58 6.47 -14.04
N ASP A 59 20.42 7.39 -13.57
CA ASP A 59 21.87 7.43 -13.79
C ASP A 59 22.68 6.84 -12.63
N GLU A 60 22.00 6.30 -11.61
CA GLU A 60 22.62 5.64 -10.45
C GLU A 60 22.34 4.13 -10.45
N PRO A 61 23.21 3.31 -9.82
CA PRO A 61 22.91 1.90 -9.63
C PRO A 61 21.67 1.69 -8.74
N ILE A 62 20.89 0.65 -9.05
CA ILE A 62 19.74 0.24 -8.24
C ILE A 62 19.98 -1.15 -7.65
N ASP A 63 19.65 -1.30 -6.37
CA ASP A 63 19.65 -2.60 -5.70
C ASP A 63 18.26 -3.25 -5.79
N ILE A 64 18.23 -4.50 -6.24
CA ILE A 64 17.04 -5.31 -6.45
C ILE A 64 17.13 -6.56 -5.58
N LEU A 65 16.10 -6.81 -4.79
CA LEU A 65 15.99 -7.99 -3.96
C LEU A 65 15.10 -9.03 -4.63
N HIS A 66 15.64 -10.24 -4.75
CA HIS A 66 14.90 -11.45 -5.10
C HIS A 66 14.56 -12.22 -3.84
N VAL A 67 13.27 -12.38 -3.53
CA VAL A 67 12.79 -13.12 -2.36
C VAL A 67 11.94 -14.30 -2.77
N PRO A 68 12.37 -15.54 -2.50
CA PRO A 68 11.50 -16.71 -2.64
C PRO A 68 10.25 -16.57 -1.78
N SER A 69 9.08 -16.86 -2.36
CA SER A 69 7.83 -16.85 -1.59
C SER A 69 7.90 -17.85 -0.43
N ASP A 70 7.38 -17.46 0.74
CA ASP A 70 7.26 -18.33 1.90
C ASP A 70 5.78 -18.39 2.40
N PRO A 71 5.42 -19.38 3.22
CA PRO A 71 4.07 -19.52 3.77
C PRO A 71 3.56 -18.33 4.59
N PHE A 72 4.45 -17.52 5.16
CA PHE A 72 4.12 -16.36 5.99
C PHE A 72 4.17 -15.02 5.24
N THR A 73 4.70 -14.97 4.02
CA THR A 73 4.65 -13.78 3.17
C THR A 73 3.20 -13.55 2.74
N LEU A 74 2.71 -12.33 2.97
CA LEU A 74 1.41 -11.86 2.54
C LEU A 74 1.60 -10.87 1.38
N ASP A 75 0.96 -11.16 0.26
CA ASP A 75 0.99 -10.37 -0.95
C ASP A 75 -0.43 -10.22 -1.52
N ARG A 76 -0.65 -9.11 -2.23
CA ARG A 76 -1.90 -8.82 -2.96
C ARG A 76 -1.58 -8.03 -4.22
N LYS A 77 -2.54 -7.94 -5.15
CA LYS A 77 -2.41 -7.06 -6.30
C LYS A 77 -2.41 -5.58 -5.85
N ALA A 78 -1.49 -4.78 -6.36
CA ALA A 78 -1.36 -3.37 -5.99
C ALA A 78 -2.34 -2.51 -6.82
N VAL A 79 -3.60 -2.45 -6.39
CA VAL A 79 -4.68 -1.82 -7.15
C VAL A 79 -5.24 -0.57 -6.48
N GLY A 80 -5.74 0.36 -7.27
CA GLY A 80 -6.26 1.66 -6.83
C GLY A 80 -7.61 1.56 -6.12
N PRO A 81 -8.10 2.67 -5.53
CA PRO A 81 -9.27 2.67 -4.65
C PRO A 81 -10.59 2.19 -5.26
N LEU A 82 -10.73 2.31 -6.58
CA LEU A 82 -11.95 1.94 -7.31
C LEU A 82 -11.82 0.60 -8.04
N HIS A 83 -10.69 -0.10 -7.88
CA HIS A 83 -10.50 -1.40 -8.50
C HIS A 83 -11.28 -2.48 -7.72
N PRO A 84 -11.93 -3.46 -8.37
CA PRO A 84 -12.75 -4.46 -7.67
C PRO A 84 -12.02 -5.28 -6.60
N GLU A 85 -10.70 -5.41 -6.72
CA GLU A 85 -9.83 -6.08 -5.73
C GLU A 85 -9.25 -5.14 -4.67
N ALA A 86 -9.70 -3.88 -4.60
CA ALA A 86 -9.24 -2.92 -3.61
C ALA A 86 -9.52 -3.42 -2.20
N PHE A 87 -8.46 -3.46 -1.37
CA PHE A 87 -8.55 -3.83 0.03
C PHE A 87 -8.30 -2.59 0.89
N ARG A 88 -9.21 -2.30 1.83
CA ARG A 88 -9.12 -1.14 2.74
C ARG A 88 -8.80 0.18 2.01
N GLY A 89 -9.54 0.46 0.94
CA GLY A 89 -9.38 1.70 0.16
C GLY A 89 -8.32 1.59 -0.94
N GLY A 90 -7.75 0.41 -1.16
CA GLY A 90 -6.77 0.18 -2.20
C GLY A 90 -5.45 0.88 -1.93
N VAL A 91 -4.63 0.97 -2.97
CA VAL A 91 -3.36 1.68 -2.98
C VAL A 91 -3.58 3.07 -3.56
N VAL A 92 -3.26 4.11 -2.78
CA VAL A 92 -3.09 5.47 -3.27
C VAL A 92 -1.60 5.79 -3.20
N GLU A 93 -1.00 6.02 -4.35
CA GLU A 93 0.43 6.26 -4.51
C GLU A 93 0.66 7.30 -5.61
N TYR A 94 1.83 7.94 -5.62
CA TYR A 94 2.19 8.91 -6.65
C TYR A 94 2.42 8.25 -8.02
N PHE A 95 2.29 9.04 -9.08
CA PHE A 95 2.77 8.67 -10.42
C PHE A 95 4.21 8.13 -10.33
N PRO A 96 4.57 7.04 -11.05
CA PRO A 96 3.86 6.44 -12.20
C PRO A 96 2.84 5.37 -11.84
N PHE A 97 2.54 5.16 -10.56
CA PHE A 97 1.46 4.24 -10.17
C PHE A 97 0.11 4.72 -10.71
N ASP A 98 -0.62 3.83 -11.39
CA ASP A 98 -1.88 4.13 -12.08
C ASP A 98 -3.11 3.43 -11.47
N GLY A 99 -2.94 2.65 -10.40
CA GLY A 99 -4.03 1.94 -9.74
C GLY A 99 -4.48 0.66 -10.44
N SER A 100 -3.79 0.21 -11.47
CA SER A 100 -4.22 -0.96 -12.25
C SER A 100 -3.85 -2.31 -11.69
N GLY A 101 -2.82 -2.33 -10.85
CA GLY A 101 -2.16 -3.58 -10.47
C GLY A 101 -1.33 -4.20 -11.58
N VAL A 102 -0.88 -3.43 -12.57
CA VAL A 102 -0.01 -3.90 -13.65
C VAL A 102 1.25 -3.06 -13.70
N ALA A 103 2.38 -3.75 -13.72
CA ALA A 103 3.72 -3.20 -13.83
C ALA A 103 4.14 -3.14 -15.30
N ARG A 104 4.74 -2.02 -15.71
CA ARG A 104 5.22 -1.80 -17.09
C ARG A 104 6.61 -1.20 -17.10
N GLY A 105 7.52 -1.79 -17.88
CA GLY A 105 8.88 -1.29 -18.07
C GLY A 105 9.71 -2.25 -18.91
N GLY A 106 10.63 -1.73 -19.75
CA GLY A 106 11.52 -2.57 -20.57
C GLY A 106 10.79 -3.50 -21.55
N GLY A 107 9.59 -3.11 -22.02
CA GLY A 107 8.75 -3.92 -22.89
C GLY A 107 8.05 -5.10 -22.20
N VAL A 108 8.13 -5.21 -20.87
CA VAL A 108 7.44 -6.21 -20.06
C VAL A 108 6.15 -5.62 -19.48
N GLU A 109 5.10 -6.43 -19.47
CA GLU A 109 3.86 -6.19 -18.73
C GLU A 109 3.58 -7.40 -17.83
N THR A 110 3.36 -7.16 -16.53
CA THR A 110 3.11 -8.22 -15.54
C THR A 110 2.26 -7.68 -14.39
N ASP A 111 1.69 -8.54 -13.55
CA ASP A 111 1.03 -8.10 -12.32
C ASP A 111 2.00 -7.32 -11.41
N LEU A 112 1.56 -6.14 -10.96
CA LEU A 112 2.17 -5.37 -9.89
C LEU A 112 1.58 -5.82 -8.56
N LEU A 113 2.45 -6.27 -7.67
CA LEU A 113 2.12 -6.80 -6.36
C LEU A 113 2.48 -5.79 -5.28
N LEU A 114 1.76 -5.84 -4.16
CA LEU A 114 2.13 -5.21 -2.92
C LEU A 114 2.40 -6.31 -1.89
N VAL A 115 3.64 -6.40 -1.44
CA VAL A 115 4.08 -7.32 -0.38
C VAL A 115 4.03 -6.60 0.96
N ASP A 116 3.23 -7.12 1.88
CA ASP A 116 3.17 -6.62 3.26
C ASP A 116 4.51 -6.90 3.97
N PRO A 117 4.83 -6.16 5.06
CA PRO A 117 6.03 -6.43 5.87
C PRO A 117 6.21 -7.90 6.22
N ALA A 118 7.34 -8.45 5.78
CA ALA A 118 7.72 -9.83 5.96
C ALA A 118 9.21 -9.95 6.30
N ARG A 119 9.58 -11.11 6.84
CA ARG A 119 10.97 -11.49 7.04
C ARG A 119 11.53 -12.05 5.73
N VAL A 120 12.77 -11.70 5.40
CA VAL A 120 13.47 -12.22 4.23
C VAL A 120 13.58 -13.75 4.31
N THR A 121 13.29 -14.42 3.20
CA THR A 121 13.29 -15.88 3.12
C THR A 121 14.67 -16.41 2.76
N THR A 122 15.08 -17.53 3.36
CA THR A 122 16.34 -18.22 3.01
C THR A 122 16.47 -18.46 1.51
N GLY A 123 17.65 -18.18 0.96
CA GLY A 123 17.92 -18.22 -0.48
C GLY A 123 17.62 -16.92 -1.23
N SER A 124 17.17 -15.86 -0.53
CA SER A 124 17.03 -14.54 -1.12
C SER A 124 18.37 -14.00 -1.62
N ARG A 125 18.32 -13.21 -2.71
CA ARG A 125 19.51 -12.66 -3.37
C ARG A 125 19.38 -11.16 -3.57
N LEU A 126 20.41 -10.43 -3.20
CA LEU A 126 20.53 -9.00 -3.44
C LEU A 126 21.41 -8.75 -4.67
N TRP A 127 20.83 -8.14 -5.69
CA TRP A 127 21.48 -7.82 -6.96
C TRP A 127 21.64 -6.33 -7.13
N ARG A 128 22.73 -5.89 -7.74
CA ARG A 128 22.94 -4.50 -8.13
C ARG A 128 22.94 -4.36 -9.65
N PHE A 129 22.05 -3.53 -10.16
CA PHE A 129 21.95 -3.18 -11.57
C PHE A 129 22.61 -1.83 -11.81
N TYR A 130 23.27 -1.67 -12.96
CA TYR A 130 24.02 -0.47 -13.33
C TYR A 130 23.48 0.09 -14.65
N PRO A 131 23.33 1.41 -14.80
CA PRO A 131 22.87 2.01 -16.04
C PRO A 131 23.74 1.61 -17.23
N GLY A 132 23.12 1.13 -18.32
CA GLY A 132 23.82 0.71 -19.54
C GLY A 132 24.66 -0.56 -19.41
N ASN A 133 24.55 -1.31 -18.31
CA ASN A 133 25.19 -2.61 -18.13
C ASN A 133 24.13 -3.71 -17.97
N PRO A 134 24.01 -4.64 -18.93
CA PRO A 134 23.01 -5.71 -18.88
C PRO A 134 23.33 -6.80 -17.84
N THR A 135 24.52 -6.80 -17.24
CA THR A 135 24.94 -7.83 -16.29
C THR A 135 24.94 -7.29 -14.87
N PRO A 136 23.94 -7.65 -14.03
CA PRO A 136 23.91 -7.23 -12.63
C PRO A 136 24.98 -7.94 -11.79
N GLU A 137 25.38 -7.30 -10.70
CA GLU A 137 26.32 -7.84 -9.71
C GLU A 137 25.56 -8.50 -8.55
N LEU A 138 25.90 -9.74 -8.20
CA LEU A 138 25.38 -10.35 -6.98
C LEU A 138 26.12 -9.78 -5.76
N ARG A 139 25.39 -9.09 -4.88
CA ARG A 139 25.92 -8.41 -3.70
C ARG A 139 25.81 -9.24 -2.43
N GLY A 140 24.71 -10.00 -2.29
CA GLY A 140 24.47 -10.77 -1.08
C GLY A 140 23.51 -11.93 -1.24
N ILE A 141 23.63 -12.91 -0.36
CA ILE A 141 22.76 -14.08 -0.27
C ILE A 141 22.28 -14.21 1.17
N TYR A 142 20.98 -14.38 1.38
CA TYR A 142 20.43 -14.60 2.71
C TYR A 142 20.37 -16.10 3.05
N HIS A 143 21.01 -16.49 4.15
CA HIS A 143 21.19 -17.88 4.60
C HIS A 143 20.31 -18.25 5.80
N GLY A 144 19.20 -17.54 5.98
CA GLY A 144 18.28 -17.76 7.10
C GLY A 144 18.67 -17.00 8.35
N ILE A 145 17.85 -17.08 9.39
CA ILE A 145 17.98 -16.24 10.59
C ILE A 145 19.21 -16.60 11.44
N ALA A 146 19.77 -17.79 11.23
CA ALA A 146 20.95 -18.27 11.95
C ALA A 146 22.24 -17.61 11.46
N TYR A 147 22.40 -17.45 10.15
CA TYR A 147 23.61 -16.90 9.51
C TYR A 147 23.41 -15.49 8.97
N GLY A 148 22.18 -15.12 8.64
CA GLY A 148 21.84 -13.82 8.07
C GLY A 148 22.34 -13.65 6.64
N TRP A 149 22.87 -12.48 6.34
CA TRP A 149 23.37 -12.11 5.02
C TRP A 149 24.83 -12.48 4.84
N GLU A 150 25.15 -13.20 3.77
CA GLU A 150 26.49 -13.28 3.22
C GLU A 150 26.75 -12.04 2.35
N ASN A 151 27.81 -11.28 2.62
CA ASN A 151 28.36 -10.30 1.71
C ASN A 151 29.28 -11.00 0.69
N VAL A 152 28.85 -11.13 -0.56
CA VAL A 152 29.55 -11.94 -1.58
C VAL A 152 30.95 -11.42 -1.89
N ALA A 153 31.18 -10.10 -1.77
CA ALA A 153 32.49 -9.52 -2.01
C ALA A 153 33.51 -9.84 -0.91
N GLU A 154 33.04 -9.99 0.33
CA GLU A 154 33.87 -10.17 1.52
C GLU A 154 33.88 -11.62 2.03
N GLY A 155 32.87 -12.42 1.70
CA GLY A 155 32.64 -13.75 2.25
C GLY A 155 32.26 -13.73 3.74
N THR A 156 31.72 -12.62 4.23
CA THR A 156 31.36 -12.40 5.64
C THR A 156 29.87 -12.61 5.86
N PHE A 157 29.52 -13.18 7.02
CA PHE A 157 28.13 -13.41 7.43
C PHE A 157 27.72 -12.43 8.52
N THR A 158 26.58 -11.78 8.33
CA THR A 158 26.01 -10.84 9.30
C THR A 158 24.55 -11.17 9.57
N ALA A 159 24.24 -11.53 10.82
CA ALA A 159 22.87 -11.74 11.28
C ALA A 159 22.42 -10.63 12.23
N THR A 160 21.10 -10.39 12.27
CA THR A 160 20.47 -9.51 13.25
C THR A 160 19.63 -10.31 14.23
N VAL A 161 19.30 -9.73 15.38
CA VAL A 161 18.41 -10.38 16.35
C VAL A 161 17.02 -10.51 15.73
N PRO A 162 16.51 -11.74 15.52
CA PRO A 162 15.22 -11.94 14.87
C PRO A 162 14.07 -11.24 15.61
N SER A 163 13.29 -10.43 14.90
CA SER A 163 12.05 -9.87 15.44
C SER A 163 11.01 -10.98 15.66
N PRO A 164 10.41 -11.15 16.85
CA PRO A 164 9.37 -12.15 17.04
C PRO A 164 8.05 -11.79 16.34
N PHE A 165 7.90 -10.55 15.86
CA PHE A 165 6.66 -10.06 15.25
C PHE A 165 6.51 -10.40 13.76
N LEU A 166 7.58 -10.86 13.11
CA LEU A 166 7.58 -11.22 11.69
C LEU A 166 8.38 -12.51 11.46
N GLY A 167 7.76 -13.45 10.74
CA GLY A 167 8.34 -14.72 10.36
C GLY A 167 8.01 -15.87 11.33
N PRO A 168 8.58 -17.06 11.10
CA PRO A 168 8.23 -18.25 11.84
C PRO A 168 8.76 -18.20 13.28
N VAL A 169 7.91 -18.65 14.19
CA VAL A 169 8.19 -18.85 15.61
C VAL A 169 7.68 -20.24 15.98
N ILE A 170 8.52 -21.04 16.64
CA ILE A 170 8.09 -22.31 17.21
C ILE A 170 7.77 -22.16 18.70
N ARG A 171 6.65 -22.74 19.14
CA ARG A 171 6.30 -22.81 20.56
C ARG A 171 7.19 -23.82 21.30
N ARG A 172 7.81 -23.37 22.38
CA ARG A 172 8.52 -24.18 23.37
C ARG A 172 7.90 -23.96 24.76
N GLU A 173 8.22 -24.82 25.72
CA GLU A 173 7.72 -24.69 27.11
C GLU A 173 8.11 -23.36 27.77
N TRP A 174 9.19 -22.74 27.32
CA TRP A 174 9.72 -21.49 27.86
C TRP A 174 9.38 -20.24 27.02
N GLY A 175 8.62 -20.40 25.93
CA GLY A 175 8.19 -19.30 25.08
C GLY A 175 8.23 -19.61 23.58
N GLY A 176 7.86 -18.62 22.78
CA GLY A 176 8.05 -18.66 21.32
C GLY A 176 9.50 -18.34 20.96
N VAL A 177 10.09 -19.16 20.08
CA VAL A 177 11.47 -19.00 19.62
C VAL A 177 11.47 -18.77 18.11
N PRO A 178 12.05 -17.67 17.59
CA PRO A 178 12.21 -17.48 16.15
C PRO A 178 12.94 -18.66 15.52
N CYS A 179 12.47 -19.10 14.35
CA CYS A 179 13.06 -20.23 13.65
C CYS A 179 12.99 -20.09 12.12
N ASP A 180 13.91 -20.79 11.45
CA ASP A 180 13.72 -21.21 10.06
C ASP A 180 13.05 -22.58 10.02
N VAL A 181 12.22 -22.81 9.01
CA VAL A 181 11.45 -24.06 8.85
C VAL A 181 11.92 -24.79 7.61
N GLU A 182 12.32 -26.04 7.77
CA GLU A 182 12.60 -26.96 6.66
C GLU A 182 11.32 -27.73 6.31
N VAL A 183 10.95 -27.69 5.04
CA VAL A 183 9.73 -28.30 4.52
C VAL A 183 10.08 -29.37 3.49
N GLU A 184 9.61 -30.60 3.72
CA GLU A 184 9.71 -31.70 2.78
C GLU A 184 8.32 -32.31 2.54
N GLY A 185 7.97 -32.58 1.27
CA GLY A 185 6.65 -33.14 0.93
C GLY A 185 5.47 -32.27 1.39
N GLY A 186 5.65 -30.95 1.49
CA GLY A 186 4.62 -30.01 1.93
C GLY A 186 4.34 -30.04 3.44
N GLN A 187 5.25 -30.59 4.26
CA GLN A 187 5.15 -30.62 5.71
C GLN A 187 6.44 -30.13 6.37
N PRO A 188 6.38 -29.44 7.52
CA PRO A 188 7.55 -29.15 8.33
C PRO A 188 8.20 -30.46 8.80
N VAL A 189 9.51 -30.61 8.56
CA VAL A 189 10.29 -31.77 9.00
C VAL A 189 11.37 -31.40 10.02
N ALA A 190 11.86 -30.16 9.97
CA ALA A 190 12.77 -29.64 10.98
C ALA A 190 12.60 -28.13 11.16
N VAL A 191 13.05 -27.63 12.30
CA VAL A 191 13.23 -26.20 12.52
C VAL A 191 14.61 -25.91 13.07
N THR A 192 15.17 -24.78 12.64
CA THR A 192 16.39 -24.22 13.21
C THR A 192 16.00 -23.04 14.09
N MET A 193 15.99 -23.26 15.40
CA MET A 193 15.69 -22.23 16.41
C MET A 193 16.90 -21.33 16.61
N VAL A 194 16.67 -20.02 16.72
CA VAL A 194 17.74 -19.03 16.89
C VAL A 194 17.47 -18.10 18.05
N SER A 195 18.53 -17.78 18.79
CA SER A 195 18.52 -16.93 19.96
C SER A 195 19.76 -16.01 19.99
N PRO A 196 19.64 -14.75 20.45
CA PRO A 196 20.78 -13.85 20.61
C PRO A 196 21.75 -14.24 21.74
N SER A 197 21.40 -15.24 22.55
CA SER A 197 22.22 -15.75 23.66
C SER A 197 21.92 -17.22 23.93
N ASN A 198 22.86 -17.95 24.54
CA ASN A 198 22.65 -19.34 24.93
C ASN A 198 21.45 -19.47 25.89
N PRO A 199 20.33 -20.12 25.48
CA PRO A 199 19.17 -20.30 26.34
C PRO A 199 19.49 -21.23 27.52
N SER A 200 19.22 -20.81 28.75
CA SER A 200 19.44 -21.65 29.93
C SER A 200 18.38 -22.74 30.11
N GLN A 201 17.23 -22.57 29.45
CA GLN A 201 16.06 -23.44 29.53
C GLN A 201 16.16 -24.68 28.63
N GLU A 202 17.01 -24.65 27.60
CA GLU A 202 17.13 -25.75 26.64
C GLU A 202 18.57 -25.93 26.16
N SER A 203 19.11 -27.14 26.33
CA SER A 203 20.49 -27.47 25.92
C SER A 203 20.58 -27.79 24.42
N GLY A 204 21.81 -27.77 23.90
CA GLY A 204 22.13 -28.13 22.51
C GLY A 204 22.10 -26.97 21.53
N PHE A 205 22.01 -25.73 22.02
CA PHE A 205 22.34 -24.55 21.22
C PHE A 205 23.84 -24.42 21.08
N GLU A 206 24.28 -24.12 19.85
CA GLU A 206 25.68 -23.86 19.52
C GLU A 206 25.83 -22.41 19.04
N GLU A 207 26.92 -21.77 19.45
CA GLU A 207 27.26 -20.43 18.99
C GLU A 207 27.81 -20.49 17.56
N LEU A 208 27.22 -19.72 16.66
CA LEU A 208 27.61 -19.61 15.27
C LEU A 208 28.57 -18.44 15.05
N GLU A 209 29.23 -18.43 13.89
CA GLU A 209 30.11 -17.32 13.48
C GLU A 209 29.40 -15.97 13.37
N SER A 210 28.08 -15.99 13.16
CA SER A 210 27.21 -14.81 13.17
C SER A 210 27.01 -14.20 14.57
N GLY A 211 27.50 -14.86 15.63
CA GLY A 211 27.26 -14.50 17.03
C GLY A 211 25.90 -14.95 17.58
N MET A 212 25.09 -15.61 16.76
CA MET A 212 23.81 -16.18 17.18
C MET A 212 23.99 -17.57 17.78
N TRP A 213 23.07 -17.95 18.66
CA TRP A 213 22.96 -19.31 19.17
C TRP A 213 21.88 -20.04 18.39
N ALA A 214 22.20 -21.17 17.78
CA ALA A 214 21.26 -21.93 16.98
C ALA A 214 21.14 -23.38 17.45
N LYS A 215 19.94 -23.96 17.27
CA LYS A 215 19.67 -25.38 17.50
C LYS A 215 18.69 -25.89 16.47
N ARG A 216 19.10 -26.90 15.71
CA ARG A 216 18.20 -27.64 14.80
C ARG A 216 17.52 -28.78 15.55
N ILE A 217 16.20 -28.90 15.38
CA ILE A 217 15.42 -30.04 15.88
C ILE A 217 14.55 -30.61 14.76
N GLU A 218 14.40 -31.93 14.74
CA GLU A 218 13.37 -32.58 13.93
C GLU A 218 11.99 -32.26 14.50
N VAL A 219 11.02 -32.02 13.63
CA VAL A 219 9.64 -31.74 13.98
C VAL A 219 8.68 -32.62 13.17
N GLY A 220 7.49 -32.84 13.74
CA GLY A 220 6.39 -33.49 13.04
C GLY A 220 5.28 -32.51 12.68
N PRO A 221 4.19 -33.01 12.07
CA PRO A 221 3.04 -32.19 11.66
C PRO A 221 2.33 -31.48 12.82
N ASP A 222 2.47 -32.00 14.06
CA ASP A 222 1.88 -31.42 15.27
C ASP A 222 2.69 -30.24 15.84
N ALA A 223 3.80 -29.86 15.20
CA ALA A 223 4.62 -28.76 15.65
C ALA A 223 3.86 -27.43 15.62
N GLU A 224 3.87 -26.73 16.75
CA GLU A 224 3.21 -25.43 16.88
C GLU A 224 4.11 -24.31 16.35
N ILE A 225 4.14 -24.18 15.02
CA ILE A 225 4.84 -23.11 14.31
C ILE A 225 3.82 -22.06 13.85
N PHE A 226 4.10 -20.80 14.13
CA PHE A 226 3.21 -19.67 13.85
C PHE A 226 4.02 -18.38 13.60
N THR A 227 3.37 -17.32 13.15
CA THR A 227 3.89 -15.94 13.25
C THR A 227 3.02 -15.17 14.23
N ASP A 228 3.63 -14.29 15.01
CA ASP A 228 2.85 -13.30 15.76
C ASP A 228 2.32 -12.22 14.82
N PHE A 229 1.05 -11.87 15.01
CA PHE A 229 0.38 -10.77 14.36
C PHE A 229 -0.07 -9.80 15.45
N VAL A 230 0.78 -8.83 15.76
CA VAL A 230 0.51 -7.81 16.77
C VAL A 230 0.03 -6.55 16.07
N THR A 231 -1.21 -6.16 16.32
CA THR A 231 -1.85 -4.97 15.76
C THR A 231 -2.23 -4.00 16.85
N GLY A 232 -2.47 -2.75 16.47
CA GLY A 232 -3.03 -1.73 17.33
C GLY A 232 -3.43 -0.52 16.51
N GLU A 233 -3.62 0.60 17.18
CA GLU A 233 -3.93 1.88 16.56
C GLU A 233 -2.94 2.95 17.01
N LEU A 234 -2.50 3.77 16.06
CA LEU A 234 -1.71 4.97 16.29
C LEU A 234 -2.55 6.18 15.86
N SER A 235 -3.05 6.94 16.84
CA SER A 235 -3.94 8.09 16.58
C SER A 235 -5.16 7.74 15.71
N GLY A 236 -5.76 6.56 15.94
CA GLY A 236 -6.91 6.04 15.18
C GLY A 236 -6.54 5.37 13.84
N ILE A 237 -5.25 5.31 13.48
CA ILE A 237 -4.79 4.59 12.27
C ILE A 237 -4.41 3.17 12.67
N PRO A 238 -5.04 2.12 12.08
CA PRO A 238 -4.66 0.74 12.29
C PRO A 238 -3.22 0.47 11.82
N VAL A 239 -2.43 -0.14 12.70
CA VAL A 239 -1.02 -0.47 12.46
C VAL A 239 -0.69 -1.90 12.89
N ARG A 240 0.35 -2.47 12.28
CA ARG A 240 0.98 -3.73 12.68
C ARG A 240 2.36 -3.44 13.27
N VAL A 241 2.70 -4.04 14.41
CA VAL A 241 4.06 -4.00 14.95
C VAL A 241 4.96 -4.89 14.10
N VAL A 242 6.07 -4.32 13.63
CA VAL A 242 7.02 -4.96 12.71
C VAL A 242 8.26 -5.42 13.46
N ARG A 243 8.80 -4.55 14.33
CA ARG A 243 9.96 -4.86 15.18
C ARG A 243 10.05 -3.91 16.37
N SER A 244 10.82 -4.34 17.36
CA SER A 244 11.33 -3.46 18.40
C SER A 244 12.60 -2.77 17.95
N VAL A 245 12.77 -1.51 18.33
CA VAL A 245 13.96 -0.69 18.09
C VAL A 245 14.43 -0.15 19.42
N ARG A 246 15.72 -0.29 19.73
CA ARG A 246 16.32 0.37 20.88
C ARG A 246 16.91 1.71 20.45
N ASP A 247 16.52 2.77 21.14
CA ASP A 247 17.08 4.11 20.99
C ASP A 247 17.60 4.58 22.36
N GLY A 248 18.91 4.42 22.57
CA GLY A 248 19.53 4.55 23.89
C GLY A 248 18.88 3.61 24.91
N ASP A 249 18.33 4.18 25.98
CA ASP A 249 17.60 3.44 27.03
C ASP A 249 16.12 3.21 26.70
N SER A 250 15.60 3.80 25.61
CA SER A 250 14.19 3.71 25.23
C SER A 250 13.93 2.52 24.31
N LEU A 251 12.83 1.81 24.56
CA LEU A 251 12.30 0.79 23.66
C LEU A 251 11.16 1.40 22.84
N LEU A 252 11.35 1.48 21.52
CA LEU A 252 10.33 1.91 20.57
C LEU A 252 9.86 0.73 19.75
N PHE A 253 8.64 0.81 19.21
CA PHE A 253 8.16 -0.09 18.17
C PHE A 253 8.23 0.62 16.82
N GLN A 254 8.77 -0.08 15.82
CA GLN A 254 8.47 0.25 14.44
C GLN A 254 7.15 -0.40 14.07
N VAL A 255 6.18 0.41 13.66
CA VAL A 255 4.86 -0.03 13.23
C VAL A 255 4.64 0.32 11.77
N ALA A 256 4.01 -0.57 11.01
CA ALA A 256 3.58 -0.33 9.64
C ALA A 256 2.09 -0.03 9.60
N SER A 257 1.69 0.97 8.83
CA SER A 257 0.28 1.23 8.54
C SER A 257 -0.35 0.04 7.84
N MET A 258 -1.59 -0.29 8.20
CA MET A 258 -2.39 -1.27 7.47
C MET A 258 -3.17 -0.64 6.29
N PHE A 259 -2.99 0.66 6.06
CA PHE A 259 -3.44 1.38 4.87
C PHE A 259 -2.25 1.60 3.92
N THR A 260 -2.55 1.65 2.62
CA THR A 260 -1.59 2.04 1.59
C THR A 260 -2.09 3.31 0.91
N ASP A 261 -1.91 4.45 1.59
CA ASP A 261 -2.39 5.74 1.09
C ASP A 261 -1.35 6.83 1.37
N ALA A 262 -0.55 7.12 0.35
CA ALA A 262 0.59 8.04 0.44
C ALA A 262 0.20 9.41 0.97
N LEU A 263 -0.85 9.99 0.38
CA LEU A 263 -1.32 11.34 0.68
C LEU A 263 -1.94 11.44 2.08
N PHE A 264 -2.61 10.39 2.55
CA PHE A 264 -3.15 10.32 3.91
C PHE A 264 -2.04 10.13 4.94
N LEU A 265 -1.15 9.16 4.71
CA LEU A 265 -0.16 8.72 5.70
C LEU A 265 0.99 9.70 5.88
N GLU A 266 1.43 10.39 4.81
CA GLU A 266 2.44 11.44 4.90
C GLU A 266 1.93 12.64 5.72
N ARG A 267 0.65 13.00 5.56
CA ARG A 267 0.01 14.04 6.39
C ARG A 267 -0.17 13.58 7.83
N ALA A 268 -0.39 12.28 8.05
CA ALA A 268 -0.40 11.64 9.36
C ALA A 268 1.00 11.43 9.97
N ARG A 269 2.06 11.93 9.30
CA ARG A 269 3.48 11.87 9.74
C ARG A 269 4.08 10.46 9.75
N PHE A 270 3.50 9.50 9.04
CA PHE A 270 4.19 8.26 8.73
C PHE A 270 5.28 8.53 7.69
N GLN A 271 6.35 7.74 7.76
CA GLN A 271 7.47 7.77 6.83
C GLN A 271 7.36 6.62 5.87
N ARG A 272 7.60 6.88 4.58
CA ARG A 272 7.73 5.84 3.57
C ARG A 272 8.90 4.93 3.94
N TRP A 273 8.64 3.63 4.06
CA TRP A 273 9.66 2.61 4.25
C TRP A 273 10.07 2.00 2.90
N SER A 274 9.08 1.71 2.05
CA SER A 274 9.24 1.30 0.66
C SER A 274 8.00 1.74 -0.14
N THR A 275 7.98 1.55 -1.46
CA THR A 275 6.82 1.93 -2.29
C THR A 275 5.56 1.23 -1.79
N GLY A 276 4.49 2.00 -1.50
CA GLY A 276 3.25 1.50 -0.93
C GLY A 276 3.28 1.13 0.57
N ILE A 277 4.40 1.27 1.27
CA ILE A 277 4.51 0.89 2.70
C ILE A 277 5.03 2.04 3.54
N TYR A 278 4.30 2.33 4.61
CA TYR A 278 4.53 3.46 5.49
C TYR A 278 4.66 3.02 6.94
N THR A 279 5.64 3.56 7.65
CA THR A 279 5.94 3.20 9.03
C THR A 279 6.05 4.41 9.95
N ALA A 280 5.94 4.16 11.24
CA ALA A 280 6.24 5.13 12.29
C ALA A 280 7.06 4.44 13.40
N LEU A 281 7.92 5.21 14.06
CA LEU A 281 8.51 4.80 15.33
C LEU A 281 7.67 5.37 16.47
N VAL A 282 7.25 4.50 17.39
CA VAL A 282 6.28 4.86 18.43
C VAL A 282 6.68 4.28 19.78
N ASP A 283 6.45 5.04 20.84
CA ASP A 283 6.46 4.51 22.20
C ASP A 283 5.30 3.50 22.36
N PRO A 284 5.54 2.27 22.82
CA PRO A 284 4.48 1.28 23.04
C PRO A 284 3.29 1.81 23.86
N ALA A 285 3.49 2.79 24.74
CA ALA A 285 2.44 3.41 25.54
C ALA A 285 1.43 4.24 24.71
N HIS A 286 1.80 4.65 23.50
CA HIS A 286 0.93 5.40 22.58
C HIS A 286 0.13 4.51 21.62
N LEU A 287 0.32 3.18 21.65
CA LEU A 287 -0.48 2.25 20.87
C LEU A 287 -1.74 1.84 21.63
N THR A 288 -2.90 2.16 21.06
CA THR A 288 -4.21 1.77 21.61
C THR A 288 -4.74 0.52 20.93
N MET A 289 -5.81 -0.08 21.48
CA MET A 289 -6.51 -1.24 20.90
C MET A 289 -5.59 -2.40 20.51
N GLN A 290 -4.54 -2.63 21.29
CA GLN A 290 -3.54 -3.64 20.97
C GLN A 290 -4.16 -5.04 20.99
N GLN A 291 -3.92 -5.80 19.94
CA GLN A 291 -4.33 -7.19 19.80
C GLN A 291 -3.12 -8.01 19.38
N ARG A 292 -3.07 -9.24 19.90
CA ARG A 292 -2.07 -10.24 19.50
C ARG A 292 -2.80 -11.48 19.05
N GLN A 293 -2.51 -11.91 17.83
CA GLN A 293 -3.00 -13.14 17.25
C GLN A 293 -1.83 -13.97 16.77
N GLU A 294 -1.89 -15.28 17.00
CA GLU A 294 -0.97 -16.23 16.37
C GLU A 294 -1.58 -16.70 15.07
N ALA A 295 -0.85 -16.54 13.96
CA ALA A 295 -1.27 -16.98 12.65
C ALA A 295 -0.44 -18.19 12.20
N LYS A 296 -1.13 -19.25 11.78
CA LYS A 296 -0.52 -20.46 11.21
C LYS A 296 -0.78 -20.49 9.70
N PRO A 297 0.18 -20.95 8.89
CA PRO A 297 -0.04 -21.06 7.46
C PRO A 297 -1.10 -22.14 7.18
N VAL A 298 -1.96 -21.89 6.19
CA VAL A 298 -2.96 -22.88 5.73
C VAL A 298 -2.28 -24.02 4.98
N THR A 299 -1.20 -23.72 4.25
CA THR A 299 -0.34 -24.67 3.55
C THR A 299 1.12 -24.30 3.74
N TRP A 300 1.97 -25.31 3.93
CA TRP A 300 3.43 -25.15 3.94
C TRP A 300 4.03 -25.28 2.55
N ASP A 301 3.32 -25.94 1.63
CA ASP A 301 3.71 -26.01 0.23
C ASP A 301 3.24 -24.74 -0.50
N VAL A 302 4.21 -23.97 -0.98
CA VAL A 302 4.03 -22.76 -1.78
C VAL A 302 4.64 -22.89 -3.18
N ALA A 303 5.01 -24.10 -3.60
CA ALA A 303 5.65 -24.32 -4.89
C ALA A 303 4.78 -23.86 -6.07
N ASP A 304 3.47 -24.11 -5.98
CA ASP A 304 2.45 -23.77 -6.97
C ASP A 304 1.63 -22.53 -6.59
N ARG A 305 2.07 -21.76 -5.57
CA ARG A 305 1.39 -20.54 -5.16
C ARG A 305 1.43 -19.53 -6.33
N PRO A 306 0.29 -18.98 -6.77
CA PRO A 306 0.27 -17.95 -7.81
C PRO A 306 0.96 -16.68 -7.30
N ALA A 307 1.42 -15.82 -8.22
CA ALA A 307 2.09 -14.57 -7.87
C ALA A 307 1.22 -13.62 -7.04
N VAL A 308 -0.10 -13.63 -7.26
CA VAL A 308 -1.11 -12.97 -6.41
C VAL A 308 -1.77 -14.02 -5.53
N ALA A 309 -1.41 -14.06 -4.25
CA ALA A 309 -1.91 -15.07 -3.32
C ALA A 309 -3.16 -14.65 -2.55
N THR A 310 -3.26 -13.37 -2.19
CA THR A 310 -4.45 -12.84 -1.52
C THR A 310 -5.38 -12.25 -2.56
N ARG A 311 -6.53 -12.90 -2.78
CA ARG A 311 -7.65 -12.36 -3.55
C ARG A 311 -8.80 -12.08 -2.59
N GLY A 312 -9.45 -10.93 -2.75
CA GLY A 312 -10.69 -10.64 -2.01
C GLY A 312 -11.72 -11.74 -2.27
N MET A 313 -12.43 -12.18 -1.23
CA MET A 313 -13.43 -13.26 -1.37
C MET A 313 -14.57 -12.92 -2.34
N GLN A 314 -14.87 -11.63 -2.53
CA GLN A 314 -15.78 -11.11 -3.55
C GLN A 314 -15.27 -9.76 -4.06
N PRO A 315 -15.18 -9.55 -5.39
CA PRO A 315 -14.86 -8.24 -5.94
C PRO A 315 -15.93 -7.21 -5.58
N THR A 316 -15.52 -6.00 -5.19
CA THR A 316 -16.45 -4.89 -4.91
C THR A 316 -16.89 -4.25 -6.22
N ASN A 317 -18.19 -4.03 -6.39
CA ASN A 317 -18.73 -3.26 -7.50
C ASN A 317 -18.83 -1.78 -7.15
N PHE A 318 -17.78 -1.01 -7.44
CA PHE A 318 -17.74 0.43 -7.22
C PHE A 318 -18.70 1.25 -8.12
N SER A 319 -19.41 0.60 -9.05
CA SER A 319 -20.50 1.24 -9.81
C SER A 319 -21.87 1.07 -9.14
N ASP A 320 -21.99 0.21 -8.12
CA ASP A 320 -23.19 0.16 -7.28
C ASP A 320 -23.05 1.22 -6.17
N PRO A 321 -23.92 2.24 -6.14
CA PRO A 321 -23.86 3.28 -5.11
C PRO A 321 -23.93 2.73 -3.68
N ASN A 322 -24.64 1.62 -3.44
CA ASN A 322 -24.75 1.05 -2.10
C ASN A 322 -23.44 0.39 -1.66
N GLU A 323 -22.76 -0.33 -2.56
CA GLU A 323 -21.46 -0.94 -2.25
C GLU A 323 -20.39 0.14 -2.08
N LEU A 324 -20.35 1.12 -2.97
CA LEU A 324 -19.47 2.28 -2.89
C LEU A 324 -19.63 3.03 -1.55
N LEU A 325 -20.87 3.28 -1.12
CA LEU A 325 -21.15 3.94 0.15
C LEU A 325 -20.79 3.07 1.35
N ARG A 326 -21.06 1.75 1.28
CA ARG A 326 -20.66 0.80 2.33
C ARG A 326 -19.15 0.82 2.53
N GLU A 327 -18.36 0.75 1.46
CA GLU A 327 -16.91 0.85 1.54
C GLU A 327 -16.45 2.21 2.08
N THR A 328 -17.09 3.29 1.64
CA THR A 328 -16.79 4.65 2.14
C THR A 328 -17.02 4.76 3.65
N PHE A 329 -18.17 4.30 4.14
CA PHE A 329 -18.49 4.34 5.57
C PHE A 329 -17.58 3.41 6.37
N GLY A 330 -17.25 2.24 5.83
CA GLY A 330 -16.29 1.31 6.42
C GLY A 330 -14.90 1.92 6.58
N LEU A 331 -14.41 2.67 5.59
CA LEU A 331 -13.14 3.39 5.68
C LEU A 331 -13.15 4.47 6.75
N MET A 332 -14.21 5.29 6.78
CA MET A 332 -14.36 6.34 7.80
C MET A 332 -14.37 5.76 9.22
N ALA A 333 -15.09 4.65 9.44
CA ALA A 333 -15.13 3.96 10.72
C ALA A 333 -13.76 3.37 11.12
N GLN A 334 -12.99 2.84 10.17
CA GLN A 334 -11.65 2.26 10.42
C GLN A 334 -10.59 3.31 10.79
N THR A 335 -10.81 4.58 10.45
CA THR A 335 -9.90 5.69 10.80
C THR A 335 -10.50 6.63 11.84
N ALA A 336 -11.59 6.21 12.48
CA ALA A 336 -12.25 7.01 13.48
C ALA A 336 -11.40 7.10 14.77
N PRO A 337 -11.45 8.24 15.49
CA PRO A 337 -10.78 8.35 16.78
C PRO A 337 -11.39 7.36 17.80
N PRO A 338 -10.62 6.95 18.83
CA PRO A 338 -11.15 6.10 19.90
C PRO A 338 -12.40 6.70 20.56
N SER A 339 -13.33 5.83 20.94
CA SER A 339 -14.59 6.20 21.62
C SER A 339 -15.51 7.17 20.84
N TRP A 340 -15.43 7.17 19.51
CA TRP A 340 -16.36 7.94 18.69
C TRP A 340 -17.80 7.39 18.74
N GLU A 341 -18.77 8.30 18.64
CA GLU A 341 -20.21 8.01 18.56
C GLU A 341 -20.75 8.31 17.17
N ASP A 342 -20.44 9.51 16.65
CA ASP A 342 -20.88 10.01 15.36
C ASP A 342 -19.73 10.73 14.65
N ILE A 343 -19.66 10.59 13.32
CA ILE A 343 -18.77 11.36 12.47
C ILE A 343 -19.59 12.15 11.46
N THR A 344 -19.23 13.41 11.28
CA THR A 344 -19.70 14.25 10.19
C THR A 344 -18.50 14.67 9.34
N LEU A 345 -18.56 14.39 8.04
CA LEU A 345 -17.56 14.79 7.06
C LEU A 345 -18.24 15.58 5.94
N ARG A 346 -17.83 16.83 5.75
CA ARG A 346 -18.23 17.67 4.62
C ARG A 346 -17.08 17.74 3.62
N LEU A 347 -17.37 17.40 2.37
CA LEU A 347 -16.45 17.43 1.25
C LEU A 347 -17.01 18.39 0.19
N GLN A 348 -16.19 19.33 -0.28
CA GLN A 348 -16.43 20.11 -1.49
C GLN A 348 -15.51 19.59 -2.59
N ILE A 349 -16.08 19.17 -3.71
CA ILE A 349 -15.37 18.52 -4.82
C ILE A 349 -15.66 19.30 -6.09
N VAL A 350 -14.64 20.00 -6.58
CA VAL A 350 -14.69 20.86 -7.77
C VAL A 350 -13.43 20.59 -8.59
N GLY A 351 -13.60 20.04 -9.79
CA GLY A 351 -12.46 19.60 -10.60
C GLY A 351 -11.58 18.59 -9.85
N GLU A 352 -10.28 18.84 -9.83
CA GLU A 352 -9.28 18.07 -9.08
C GLU A 352 -9.11 18.52 -7.62
N SER A 353 -9.74 19.63 -7.24
CA SER A 353 -9.70 20.14 -5.88
C SER A 353 -10.73 19.47 -4.97
N VAL A 354 -10.26 19.02 -3.81
CA VAL A 354 -11.10 18.57 -2.69
C VAL A 354 -10.76 19.36 -1.45
N ILE A 355 -11.76 20.05 -0.91
CA ILE A 355 -11.68 20.74 0.38
C ILE A 355 -12.61 20.01 1.33
N TYR A 356 -12.16 19.71 2.54
CA TYR A 356 -12.97 18.98 3.51
C TYR A 356 -12.84 19.50 4.93
N GLU A 357 -13.87 19.23 5.71
CA GLU A 357 -13.91 19.45 7.15
C GLU A 357 -14.63 18.27 7.78
N GLY A 358 -14.02 17.69 8.82
CA GLY A 358 -14.56 16.53 9.51
C GLY A 358 -14.48 16.66 11.02
N TYR A 359 -15.50 16.16 11.69
CA TYR A 359 -15.61 16.11 13.15
C TYR A 359 -16.17 14.77 13.60
N ALA A 360 -15.61 14.24 14.68
CA ALA A 360 -16.14 13.11 15.41
C ALA A 360 -16.65 13.60 16.77
N GLN A 361 -17.89 13.27 17.10
CA GLN A 361 -18.39 13.31 18.46
C GLN A 361 -17.87 12.09 19.21
N LEU A 362 -17.32 12.30 20.40
CA LEU A 362 -16.79 11.26 21.27
C LEU A 362 -17.67 11.10 22.51
N GLU A 363 -17.54 9.96 23.18
CA GLU A 363 -18.16 9.72 24.48
C GLU A 363 -17.84 10.85 25.48
N GLY A 364 -18.84 11.33 26.21
CA GLY A 364 -18.68 12.34 27.26
C GLY A 364 -18.68 13.80 26.79
N ASP A 365 -19.39 14.11 25.70
CA ASP A 365 -19.57 15.48 25.14
C ASP A 365 -18.26 16.12 24.67
N GLN A 366 -17.32 15.28 24.21
CA GLN A 366 -16.07 15.72 23.60
C GLN A 366 -16.17 15.65 22.08
N ASN A 367 -15.39 16.49 21.39
CA ASN A 367 -15.31 16.48 19.93
C ASN A 367 -13.85 16.40 19.48
N ALA A 368 -13.59 15.63 18.44
CA ALA A 368 -12.31 15.56 17.76
C ALA A 368 -12.44 16.01 16.31
N SER A 369 -11.51 16.82 15.84
CA SER A 369 -11.42 17.17 14.41
C SER A 369 -10.68 16.08 13.64
N LEU A 370 -11.25 15.67 12.51
CA LEU A 370 -10.62 14.77 11.55
C LEU A 370 -9.66 15.59 10.67
N ARG A 371 -8.40 15.69 11.09
CA ARG A 371 -7.38 16.50 10.39
C ARG A 371 -7.01 15.93 9.03
N VAL A 372 -7.05 14.61 8.91
CA VAL A 372 -6.73 13.86 7.70
C VAL A 372 -7.79 12.78 7.51
N ILE A 373 -8.13 12.51 6.25
CA ILE A 373 -9.05 11.44 5.87
C ILE A 373 -8.37 10.55 4.82
N PRO A 374 -8.70 9.26 4.74
CA PRO A 374 -8.28 8.41 3.62
C PRO A 374 -8.63 9.06 2.27
N THR A 375 -7.64 9.16 1.39
CA THR A 375 -7.80 9.70 0.04
C THR A 375 -8.79 8.87 -0.78
N ALA A 376 -8.88 7.56 -0.52
CA ALA A 376 -9.87 6.67 -1.10
C ALA A 376 -11.32 7.20 -0.98
N ILE A 377 -11.67 7.86 0.13
CA ILE A 377 -13.00 8.47 0.31
C ILE A 377 -13.26 9.54 -0.75
N CYS A 378 -12.26 10.35 -1.09
CA CYS A 378 -12.35 11.36 -2.15
C CYS A 378 -12.58 10.70 -3.52
N HIS A 379 -11.88 9.59 -3.81
CA HIS A 379 -12.09 8.82 -5.04
C HIS A 379 -13.50 8.23 -5.11
N HIS A 380 -14.00 7.68 -4.00
CA HIS A 380 -15.36 7.14 -3.93
C HIS A 380 -16.40 8.23 -4.21
N MET A 381 -16.25 9.41 -3.62
CA MET A 381 -17.20 10.51 -3.85
C MET A 381 -17.13 11.06 -5.28
N ARG A 382 -15.94 11.11 -5.89
CA ARG A 382 -15.81 11.43 -7.32
C ARG A 382 -16.51 10.41 -8.20
N ARG A 383 -16.36 9.12 -7.91
CA ARG A 383 -17.06 8.05 -8.61
C ARG A 383 -18.58 8.22 -8.49
N LEU A 384 -19.07 8.44 -7.28
CA LEU A 384 -20.50 8.67 -7.03
C LEU A 384 -21.03 9.88 -7.81
N LYS A 385 -20.26 10.98 -7.88
CA LYS A 385 -20.61 12.16 -8.66
C LYS A 385 -20.78 11.82 -10.15
N GLN A 386 -19.83 11.08 -10.71
CA GLN A 386 -19.87 10.62 -12.10
C GLN A 386 -21.08 9.72 -12.35
N ASP A 387 -21.31 8.72 -11.50
CA ASP A 387 -22.41 7.76 -11.67
C ASP A 387 -23.78 8.45 -11.60
N ARG A 388 -23.92 9.47 -10.76
CA ARG A 388 -25.13 10.31 -10.69
C ARG A 388 -25.36 11.10 -11.97
N VAL A 389 -24.31 11.67 -12.55
CA VAL A 389 -24.40 12.38 -13.85
C VAL A 389 -24.81 11.42 -14.96
N LEU A 390 -24.23 10.21 -14.99
CA LEU A 390 -24.62 9.16 -15.94
C LEU A 390 -26.09 8.72 -15.76
N ALA A 391 -26.61 8.80 -14.54
CA ALA A 391 -28.03 8.57 -14.23
C ALA A 391 -28.94 9.77 -14.57
N GLY A 392 -28.39 10.87 -15.11
CA GLY A 392 -29.13 12.08 -15.48
C GLY A 392 -29.41 13.03 -14.32
N GLU A 393 -28.73 12.87 -13.18
CA GLU A 393 -28.81 13.79 -12.05
C GLU A 393 -27.74 14.88 -12.13
N ASP A 394 -27.99 16.04 -11.51
CA ASP A 394 -27.02 17.13 -11.51
C ASP A 394 -25.74 16.74 -10.72
N PRO A 395 -24.54 17.13 -11.22
CA PRO A 395 -23.29 16.90 -10.52
C PRO A 395 -23.30 17.67 -9.20
N PHE A 396 -23.09 17.00 -8.07
CA PHE A 396 -22.99 17.69 -6.80
C PHE A 396 -21.62 18.38 -6.64
N LEU A 397 -21.62 19.48 -5.90
CA LEU A 397 -20.41 20.23 -5.55
C LEU A 397 -19.99 19.97 -4.10
N VAL A 398 -20.96 19.61 -3.26
CA VAL A 398 -20.73 19.27 -1.85
C VAL A 398 -21.39 17.94 -1.51
N ALA A 399 -20.67 17.10 -0.77
CA ALA A 399 -21.16 15.90 -0.11
C ALA A 399 -21.01 16.04 1.41
N VAL A 400 -22.04 15.67 2.16
CA VAL A 400 -22.02 15.61 3.62
C VAL A 400 -22.35 14.18 4.03
N ILE A 401 -21.36 13.52 4.61
CA ILE A 401 -21.45 12.16 5.12
C ILE A 401 -21.64 12.23 6.64
N ASN A 402 -22.67 11.56 7.14
CA ASN A 402 -22.88 11.33 8.56
C ASN A 402 -22.86 9.83 8.81
N ILE A 403 -22.03 9.35 9.73
CA ILE A 403 -22.03 7.94 10.15
C ILE A 403 -22.04 7.85 11.67
N ASN A 404 -22.63 6.78 12.21
CA ASN A 404 -22.54 6.46 13.63
C ASN A 404 -21.77 5.16 13.88
N ASN A 405 -21.37 4.94 15.13
CA ASN A 405 -20.58 3.78 15.54
C ASN A 405 -21.32 2.43 15.46
N LYS A 406 -22.60 2.45 15.03
CA LYS A 406 -23.39 1.24 14.73
C LYS A 406 -23.36 0.88 13.24
N GLY A 407 -22.63 1.65 12.43
CA GLY A 407 -22.51 1.45 10.98
C GLY A 407 -23.69 2.02 10.18
N GLU A 408 -24.58 2.81 10.80
CA GLU A 408 -25.62 3.52 10.06
C GLU A 408 -25.02 4.79 9.47
N GLY A 409 -25.25 5.01 8.18
CA GLY A 409 -24.72 6.17 7.45
C GLY A 409 -25.76 6.88 6.61
N LYS A 410 -25.57 8.17 6.41
CA LYS A 410 -26.37 9.02 5.52
C LYS A 410 -25.44 9.88 4.68
N LEU A 411 -25.80 10.04 3.41
CA LEU A 411 -25.19 10.99 2.50
C LEU A 411 -26.21 12.05 2.11
N ASN A 412 -25.82 13.31 2.23
CA ASN A 412 -26.55 14.44 1.67
C ASN A 412 -25.66 15.13 0.64
N VAL A 413 -26.20 15.46 -0.52
CA VAL A 413 -25.45 16.15 -1.58
C VAL A 413 -26.10 17.49 -1.91
N ASN A 414 -25.27 18.46 -2.28
CA ASN A 414 -25.71 19.77 -2.76
C ASN A 414 -25.09 20.07 -4.13
N ALA A 415 -25.95 20.28 -5.12
CA ALA A 415 -25.59 20.65 -6.49
C ALA A 415 -25.97 22.10 -6.84
N VAL A 416 -26.67 22.82 -5.96
CA VAL A 416 -27.38 24.06 -6.30
C VAL A 416 -26.88 25.25 -5.50
N GLN A 417 -26.77 25.12 -4.18
CA GLN A 417 -26.36 26.23 -3.32
C GLN A 417 -24.85 26.46 -3.45
N GLU A 418 -24.43 27.72 -3.44
CA GLU A 418 -23.01 28.08 -3.47
C GLU A 418 -22.28 27.42 -2.29
N PRO A 419 -21.22 26.64 -2.55
CA PRO A 419 -20.45 26.01 -1.49
C PRO A 419 -19.79 27.03 -0.56
N VAL A 420 -19.73 26.72 0.73
CA VAL A 420 -19.13 27.61 1.76
C VAL A 420 -17.66 27.92 1.47
N TRP A 421 -16.93 26.99 0.84
CA TRP A 421 -15.53 27.17 0.48
C TRP A 421 -15.33 27.47 -1.01
N ALA A 422 -16.34 28.02 -1.69
CA ALA A 422 -16.25 28.28 -3.13
C ALA A 422 -15.07 29.20 -3.49
N ASP A 423 -14.79 30.20 -2.64
CA ASP A 423 -13.70 31.17 -2.83
C ASP A 423 -12.31 30.59 -2.56
N LEU A 424 -12.22 29.43 -1.91
CA LEU A 424 -10.94 28.74 -1.67
C LEU A 424 -10.53 27.86 -2.85
N VAL A 425 -11.43 27.62 -3.81
CA VAL A 425 -11.15 26.81 -4.99
C VAL A 425 -10.59 27.69 -6.11
N PRO A 426 -9.43 27.35 -6.69
CA PRO A 426 -8.86 28.08 -7.82
C PRO A 426 -9.83 28.16 -9.02
N ALA A 427 -9.80 29.27 -9.76
CA ALA A 427 -10.61 29.48 -10.96
C ALA A 427 -10.41 28.36 -12.01
N GLU A 428 -9.20 27.84 -12.14
CA GLU A 428 -8.90 26.71 -13.01
C GLU A 428 -9.76 25.47 -12.70
N GLU A 429 -9.97 25.17 -11.42
CA GLU A 429 -10.74 24.00 -11.02
C GLU A 429 -12.23 24.14 -11.30
N TRP A 430 -12.75 25.36 -11.24
CA TRP A 430 -14.13 25.65 -11.69
C TRP A 430 -14.30 25.45 -13.19
N ARG A 431 -13.28 25.81 -14.00
CA ARG A 431 -13.28 25.52 -15.43
C ARG A 431 -13.20 24.02 -15.69
N ASN A 432 -12.33 23.31 -14.96
CA ASN A 432 -12.19 21.85 -15.05
C ASN A 432 -13.51 21.16 -14.71
N GLU A 433 -14.17 21.59 -13.64
CA GLU A 433 -15.48 21.11 -13.21
C GLU A 433 -16.55 21.26 -14.29
N LEU A 434 -16.66 22.44 -14.90
CA LEU A 434 -17.68 22.71 -15.92
C LEU A 434 -17.38 22.02 -17.26
N ALA A 435 -16.12 21.82 -17.59
CA ALA A 435 -15.71 21.01 -18.73
C ALA A 435 -16.04 19.52 -18.48
N ALA A 436 -15.84 19.04 -17.26
CA ALA A 436 -16.08 17.66 -16.85
C ALA A 436 -17.54 17.27 -16.74
N PHE A 437 -18.31 18.16 -16.13
CA PHE A 437 -19.71 17.93 -15.84
C PHE A 437 -20.52 19.11 -16.39
N PRO A 438 -20.71 19.19 -17.72
CA PRO A 438 -21.48 20.27 -18.33
C PRO A 438 -22.88 20.34 -17.75
N ARG A 439 -23.31 21.56 -17.39
CA ARG A 439 -24.67 21.83 -16.92
C ARG A 439 -25.46 22.51 -18.03
N SER A 440 -26.74 22.17 -18.16
CA SER A 440 -27.66 22.94 -18.99
C SER A 440 -27.87 24.34 -18.39
N ALA A 441 -28.27 25.31 -19.21
CA ALA A 441 -28.57 26.66 -18.74
C ALA A 441 -29.68 26.65 -17.65
N ASP A 442 -30.61 25.70 -17.73
CA ASP A 442 -31.71 25.54 -16.76
C ASP A 442 -31.24 24.98 -15.41
N ASN A 443 -30.11 24.27 -15.37
CA ASN A 443 -29.57 23.61 -14.17
C ASN A 443 -28.27 24.28 -13.66
N MET A 444 -27.86 25.39 -14.27
CA MET A 444 -26.68 26.15 -13.85
C MET A 444 -27.09 27.27 -12.88
N PRO A 445 -26.69 27.23 -11.60
CA PRO A 445 -27.04 28.28 -10.65
C PRO A 445 -26.46 29.65 -11.02
N ASP A 446 -27.18 30.72 -10.70
CA ASP A 446 -26.75 32.11 -11.00
C ASP A 446 -25.33 32.43 -10.50
N TRP A 447 -24.98 31.99 -9.29
CA TRP A 447 -23.66 32.23 -8.71
C TRP A 447 -22.54 31.53 -9.50
N LEU A 448 -22.84 30.38 -10.11
CA LEU A 448 -21.89 29.61 -10.91
C LEU A 448 -21.76 30.20 -12.32
N LEU A 449 -22.86 30.72 -12.88
CA LEU A 449 -22.86 31.53 -14.12
C LEU A 449 -21.96 32.76 -13.96
N ASP A 450 -22.16 33.51 -12.88
CA ASP A 450 -21.35 34.70 -12.58
C ASP A 450 -19.87 34.36 -12.45
N ARG A 451 -19.54 33.23 -11.81
CA ARG A 451 -18.16 32.76 -11.64
C ARG A 451 -17.53 32.36 -12.98
N ALA A 452 -18.24 31.57 -13.80
CA ALA A 452 -17.77 31.19 -15.13
C ALA A 452 -17.57 32.41 -16.05
N ALA A 453 -18.45 33.42 -15.95
CA ALA A 453 -18.33 34.65 -16.72
C ALA A 453 -17.13 35.51 -16.28
N ARG A 454 -16.83 35.58 -14.98
CA ARG A 454 -15.64 36.27 -14.44
C ARG A 454 -14.35 35.59 -14.91
N ASP A 455 -14.29 34.26 -14.86
CA ASP A 455 -13.12 33.50 -15.30
C ASP A 455 -12.88 33.63 -16.81
N HIS A 456 -13.94 33.68 -17.62
CA HIS A 456 -13.82 33.91 -19.07
C HIS A 456 -13.18 35.27 -19.37
N LEU A 457 -13.48 36.32 -18.59
CA LEU A 457 -12.89 37.65 -18.75
C LEU A 457 -11.39 37.67 -18.42
N GLU A 458 -10.96 36.89 -17.41
CA GLU A 458 -9.56 36.76 -17.03
C GLU A 458 -8.75 35.82 -17.96
N SER A 459 -9.42 34.87 -18.62
CA SER A 459 -8.79 33.86 -19.50
C SER A 459 -8.39 34.34 -20.90
N THR A 460 -8.72 35.58 -21.30
CA THR A 460 -8.41 36.15 -22.64
C THR A 460 -6.90 36.30 -22.93
N SER A 461 -6.03 35.69 -22.13
CA SER A 461 -4.56 35.70 -22.29
C SER A 461 -3.88 34.32 -22.31
N ARG A 462 -4.60 33.18 -22.28
CA ARG A 462 -4.01 31.85 -22.54
C ARG A 462 -5.01 30.90 -23.21
N GLU A 463 -4.83 30.66 -24.51
CA GLU A 463 -5.56 29.63 -25.26
C GLU A 463 -4.96 28.23 -25.03
N GLY A 464 -5.85 27.26 -24.78
CA GLY A 464 -5.57 25.83 -24.71
C GLY A 464 -6.16 25.17 -23.47
N SER A 465 -7.21 24.34 -23.63
CA SER A 465 -7.60 23.37 -22.59
C SER A 465 -6.47 22.35 -22.44
N PRO A 466 -5.93 22.11 -21.23
CA PRO A 466 -4.97 21.04 -21.02
C PRO A 466 -5.63 19.65 -21.01
N PHE A 467 -6.97 19.57 -21.01
CA PHE A 467 -7.71 18.30 -21.07
C PHE A 467 -7.96 17.88 -22.53
N PRO A 468 -7.67 16.62 -22.90
CA PRO A 468 -8.36 15.93 -23.98
C PRO A 468 -9.87 15.90 -23.70
N ALA A 469 -10.70 15.76 -24.74
CA ALA A 469 -12.17 15.73 -24.65
C ALA A 469 -12.76 14.57 -23.81
N ASP A 470 -11.92 13.81 -23.13
CA ASP A 470 -12.24 12.69 -22.27
C ASP A 470 -11.37 12.74 -21.00
N LEU A 471 -12.00 12.98 -19.85
CA LEU A 471 -11.34 13.06 -18.53
C LEU A 471 -10.85 11.71 -17.99
N THR A 472 -11.00 10.64 -18.78
CA THR A 472 -10.39 9.34 -18.51
C THR A 472 -8.99 9.21 -19.10
N ALA A 473 -8.49 10.20 -19.86
CA ALA A 473 -7.20 10.15 -20.56
C ALA A 473 -5.95 10.09 -19.65
N GLY A 474 -6.10 10.13 -18.32
CA GLY A 474 -5.03 9.92 -17.34
C GLY A 474 -5.13 8.61 -16.55
N ILE A 475 -6.11 7.74 -16.83
CA ILE A 475 -6.32 6.46 -16.15
C ILE A 475 -6.36 5.35 -17.21
N HIS A 476 -5.23 4.69 -17.43
CA HIS A 476 -4.99 3.77 -18.54
C HIS A 476 -5.69 2.39 -18.44
N TRP A 477 -6.99 2.27 -18.16
CA TRP A 477 -7.69 0.96 -18.23
C TRP A 477 -9.13 1.01 -18.75
N ILE A 478 -9.35 1.49 -19.98
CA ILE A 478 -10.60 1.23 -20.74
C ILE A 478 -10.31 1.10 -22.24
N HIS A 479 -9.43 0.18 -22.62
CA HIS A 479 -9.39 -0.31 -24.03
C HIS A 479 -9.75 -1.79 -24.16
N GLU A 480 -10.09 -2.49 -23.07
CA GLU A 480 -10.40 -3.93 -23.09
C GLU A 480 -11.85 -4.31 -22.74
N LEU A 481 -12.78 -3.34 -22.67
CA LEU A 481 -14.18 -3.62 -22.29
C LEU A 481 -15.25 -3.20 -23.30
N ILE A 482 -14.87 -2.75 -24.50
CA ILE A 482 -15.83 -2.55 -25.59
C ILE A 482 -15.38 -3.44 -26.73
N GLY A 483 -16.10 -4.56 -26.91
CA GLY A 483 -15.90 -5.48 -28.01
C GLY A 483 -16.03 -4.78 -29.35
N GLU A 484 -15.25 -5.24 -30.31
CA GLU A 484 -15.41 -4.94 -31.73
C GLU A 484 -16.88 -5.14 -32.14
N ASP A 485 -17.54 -4.06 -32.55
CA ASP A 485 -18.47 -4.03 -33.67
C ASP A 485 -18.79 -2.55 -34.02
N ASP A 486 -18.99 -2.30 -35.31
CA ASP A 486 -19.31 -1.03 -35.98
C ASP A 486 -18.13 -0.10 -36.35
N VAL A 487 -17.19 -0.65 -37.13
CA VAL A 487 -16.52 0.10 -38.21
C VAL A 487 -17.36 -0.02 -39.48
N GLU A 488 -18.30 0.90 -39.71
CA GLU A 488 -18.71 1.33 -41.07
C GLU A 488 -19.81 2.41 -40.98
N ALA A 489 -19.44 3.67 -41.24
CA ALA A 489 -20.20 4.64 -42.06
C ALA A 489 -19.88 6.09 -41.66
N ALA A 490 -18.85 6.67 -42.29
CA ALA A 490 -18.87 8.09 -42.70
C ALA A 490 -17.61 8.41 -43.54
N ALA A 491 -17.35 7.62 -44.58
CA ALA A 491 -16.65 8.13 -45.74
C ALA A 491 -17.72 8.54 -46.76
N THR A 492 -18.10 9.82 -46.79
CA THR A 492 -18.63 10.57 -47.96
C THR A 492 -19.24 11.90 -47.50
N HIS A 493 -18.57 13.01 -47.79
CA HIS A 493 -19.04 14.09 -48.68
C HIS A 493 -18.40 15.45 -48.34
N GLU A 494 -17.67 15.95 -49.34
CA GLU A 494 -17.19 17.32 -49.61
C GLU A 494 -16.20 18.00 -48.67
#